data_AF-A0A1M7D1G4-F1
#
_entry.id   AF-A0A1M7D1G4-F1
#
_cell.length_a   1.000
_cell.length_b   1.000
_cell.length_c   1.000
_cell.angle_alpha   90.00
_cell.angle_beta   90.00
_cell.angle_gamma   90.00
#
_symmetry.space_group_name_H-M   'P 1'
#
loop_
_entity.id
_entity.type
_entity.pdbx_description
1 polymer ?
#
loop_
_entity_poly.entity_id
_entity_poly.type
_entity_poly.pdbx_seq_one_letter_code
_entity_poly.pdbx_strand_id
1 'polypeptide(L)'
;MSRPMDQIDNSSTKPLQTEHHGQMSSRRSQSDVRLENCESEARRDLPNSLTASQHGPVTLLRLSRPAKRNALDDATIAGIEFFFSDPPQQTRAIILHGEGKHFSAGADLSTVTDASAPVSVRRSQSWYRAFDGIENGRVPVVAVLHGGVIGGGLELAAAAHIRVAERSAFYALPESTRGIFVGGGGAVRIPRLIGTTRMIDMMLTGRTYSAEEGLSLGFSQYLVDDGHGLAKAIELAERIATNTVLSNFAIVQALPRIARSDPEGGFLLESLMAAITVGDDEAKERVNAFFEKRVAKVAHPSGESER
;
A
#
# COMPACT_ATOMS: atom_id res chain seq x y z
N MET A 1 14.12 18.89 65.73
CA MET A 1 14.61 17.80 66.61
C MET A 1 14.68 16.55 65.74
N SER A 2 15.74 16.35 64.94
CA SER A 2 17.09 15.85 65.29
C SER A 2 17.13 14.39 65.76
N ARG A 3 17.23 13.46 64.77
CA ARG A 3 18.05 12.20 64.66
C ARG A 3 18.02 11.15 65.82
N PRO A 4 18.31 9.84 65.60
CA PRO A 4 19.45 9.33 64.80
C PRO A 4 19.31 7.97 64.06
N MET A 5 20.39 7.68 63.32
CA MET A 5 20.83 6.40 62.71
C MET A 5 21.31 5.40 63.77
N ASP A 6 21.20 4.10 63.46
CA ASP A 6 22.14 2.99 63.75
C ASP A 6 21.42 1.68 63.34
N GLN A 7 22.01 0.56 62.94
CA GLN A 7 23.33 0.15 62.48
C GLN A 7 23.12 -1.21 61.77
N ILE A 8 24.08 -1.61 60.94
CA ILE A 8 24.11 -2.86 60.18
C ILE A 8 24.58 -4.01 61.08
N ASP A 9 23.96 -5.19 60.99
CA ASP A 9 24.63 -6.46 61.30
C ASP A 9 24.31 -7.50 60.23
N ASN A 10 25.34 -8.23 59.83
CA ASN A 10 25.41 -9.13 58.70
C ASN A 10 26.18 -10.38 59.15
N SER A 11 25.51 -11.48 59.45
CA SER A 11 26.07 -12.83 59.27
C SER A 11 25.03 -13.91 59.58
N SER A 12 24.73 -14.78 58.60
CA SER A 12 24.72 -16.24 58.77
C SER A 12 24.33 -16.93 57.46
N THR A 13 25.09 -17.97 57.15
CA THR A 13 25.26 -18.62 55.86
C THR A 13 24.38 -19.86 55.62
N LYS A 14 23.96 -20.03 54.35
CA LYS A 14 23.68 -21.28 53.58
C LYS A 14 22.36 -22.06 53.84
N PRO A 15 21.89 -22.90 52.89
CA PRO A 15 21.56 -22.61 51.48
C PRO A 15 20.20 -23.25 51.07
N LEU A 16 19.44 -22.67 50.13
CA LEU A 16 18.34 -23.39 49.48
C LEU A 16 18.31 -23.17 47.96
N GLN A 17 18.73 -24.23 47.28
CA GLN A 17 18.13 -24.84 46.08
C GLN A 17 17.33 -23.94 45.12
N THR A 18 17.98 -23.64 44.00
CA THR A 18 17.47 -23.62 42.62
C THR A 18 15.94 -23.61 42.41
N GLU A 19 15.41 -22.46 42.00
CA GLU A 19 14.17 -22.38 41.22
C GLU A 19 14.44 -21.74 39.85
N HIS A 20 13.91 -22.41 38.83
CA HIS A 20 14.03 -22.10 37.41
C HIS A 20 13.47 -20.70 37.07
N HIS A 21 14.30 -19.85 36.45
CA HIS A 21 13.80 -18.70 35.70
C HIS A 21 13.11 -19.18 34.42
N GLY A 22 11.78 -19.13 34.44
CA GLY A 22 10.95 -19.27 33.25
C GLY A 22 11.20 -18.12 32.27
N GLN A 23 11.54 -18.48 31.03
CA GLN A 23 11.59 -17.57 29.89
C GLN A 23 10.21 -16.90 29.70
N MET A 24 10.16 -15.57 29.77
CA MET A 24 9.07 -14.81 29.15
C MET A 24 9.18 -14.94 27.63
N SER A 25 8.48 -15.94 27.09
CA SER A 25 8.18 -16.04 25.67
C SER A 25 7.16 -14.95 25.31
N SER A 26 7.60 -13.96 24.54
CA SER A 26 6.71 -12.98 23.91
C SER A 26 5.75 -13.70 22.97
N ARG A 27 4.45 -13.67 23.28
CA ARG A 27 3.39 -14.20 22.39
C ARG A 27 3.39 -13.40 21.09
N ARG A 28 3.96 -13.99 20.03
CA ARG A 28 3.75 -13.54 18.65
C ARG A 28 2.26 -13.71 18.29
N SER A 29 1.72 -12.77 17.55
CA SER A 29 0.33 -12.83 17.10
C SER A 29 0.15 -14.02 16.15
N GLN A 30 -1.03 -14.65 16.15
CA GLN A 30 -1.35 -15.77 15.25
C GLN A 30 -1.24 -15.40 13.75
N SER A 31 -1.28 -14.11 13.40
CA SER A 31 -1.03 -13.60 12.05
C SER A 31 0.44 -13.67 11.64
N ASP A 32 1.38 -13.46 12.57
CA ASP A 32 2.82 -13.53 12.27
C ASP A 32 3.26 -14.95 11.91
N VAL A 33 2.64 -15.95 12.54
CA VAL A 33 2.99 -17.38 12.37
C VAL A 33 2.52 -17.94 11.02
N ARG A 34 1.50 -17.33 10.39
CA ARG A 34 1.00 -17.78 9.08
C ARG A 34 1.85 -17.30 7.90
N LEU A 35 2.73 -16.31 8.10
CA LEU A 35 3.53 -15.69 7.04
C LEU A 35 4.94 -16.28 6.92
N GLU A 36 5.45 -16.99 7.95
CA GLU A 36 6.82 -17.51 7.97
C GLU A 36 7.03 -18.80 7.13
N ASN A 37 5.98 -19.50 6.71
CA ASN A 37 6.10 -20.79 5.99
C ASN A 37 5.41 -20.76 4.62
N CYS A 38 5.97 -20.05 3.63
CA CYS A 38 5.72 -20.34 2.21
C CYS A 38 6.74 -19.66 1.29
N GLU A 39 8.04 -19.95 1.48
CA GLU A 39 9.05 -19.63 0.46
C GLU A 39 9.11 -20.77 -0.56
N SER A 40 8.23 -20.80 -1.57
CA SER A 40 8.60 -21.49 -2.81
C SER A 40 7.86 -20.97 -4.05
N GLU A 41 8.70 -20.69 -5.06
CA GLU A 41 8.42 -20.68 -6.51
C GLU A 41 7.61 -19.52 -7.11
N ALA A 42 8.28 -18.35 -7.16
CA ALA A 42 8.50 -17.61 -8.41
C ALA A 42 9.47 -16.44 -8.13
N ARG A 43 10.78 -16.71 -7.95
CA ARG A 43 11.78 -15.64 -8.09
C ARG A 43 11.84 -15.26 -9.56
N ARG A 44 10.95 -14.36 -9.96
CA ARG A 44 11.22 -13.47 -11.09
C ARG A 44 12.45 -12.63 -10.73
N ASP A 45 13.27 -12.28 -11.73
CA ASP A 45 14.50 -11.49 -11.60
C ASP A 45 14.22 -10.06 -11.08
N LEU A 46 13.78 -9.96 -9.83
CA LEU A 46 13.58 -8.71 -9.12
C LEU A 46 14.92 -8.29 -8.51
N PRO A 47 15.22 -6.99 -8.48
CA PRO A 47 16.36 -6.48 -7.73
C PRO A 47 16.21 -6.80 -6.24
N ASN A 48 17.31 -6.87 -5.50
CA ASN A 48 17.30 -7.11 -4.04
C ASN A 48 16.46 -6.08 -3.26
N SER A 49 16.15 -4.94 -3.87
CA SER A 49 15.27 -3.92 -3.33
C SER A 49 13.79 -4.28 -3.34
N LEU A 50 13.41 -5.40 -3.96
CA LEU A 50 12.05 -5.90 -4.06
C LEU A 50 12.02 -7.38 -3.70
N THR A 51 10.96 -7.80 -3.00
CA THR A 51 10.68 -9.21 -2.75
C THR A 51 9.21 -9.46 -3.08
N ALA A 52 8.92 -10.54 -3.80
CA ALA A 52 7.56 -10.95 -4.10
C ALA A 52 7.25 -12.32 -3.47
N SER A 53 6.06 -12.47 -2.89
CA SER A 53 5.55 -13.75 -2.41
C SER A 53 4.09 -13.95 -2.85
N GLN A 54 3.70 -15.20 -3.09
CA GLN A 54 2.36 -15.56 -3.52
C GLN A 54 1.60 -16.23 -2.36
N HIS A 55 0.37 -15.79 -2.11
CA HIS A 55 -0.54 -16.37 -1.13
C HIS A 55 -1.90 -16.61 -1.80
N GLY A 56 -2.09 -17.81 -2.34
CA GLY A 56 -3.28 -18.15 -3.14
C GLY A 56 -3.46 -17.16 -4.30
N PRO A 57 -4.61 -16.46 -4.43
CA PRO A 57 -4.83 -15.48 -5.50
C PRO A 57 -4.23 -14.08 -5.22
N VAL A 58 -3.57 -13.88 -4.08
CA VAL A 58 -3.00 -12.59 -3.68
C VAL A 58 -1.47 -12.63 -3.78
N THR A 59 -0.86 -11.62 -4.42
CA THR A 59 0.60 -11.47 -4.46
C THR A 59 1.03 -10.29 -3.61
N LEU A 60 2.03 -10.48 -2.75
CA LEU A 60 2.64 -9.41 -1.97
C LEU A 60 3.91 -8.97 -2.70
N LEU A 61 4.02 -7.68 -2.98
CA LEU A 61 5.25 -7.03 -3.43
C LEU A 61 5.77 -6.12 -2.30
N ARG A 62 6.96 -6.42 -1.81
CA ARG A 62 7.59 -5.72 -0.69
C ARG A 62 8.78 -4.88 -1.14
N LEU A 63 8.78 -3.59 -0.82
CA LEU A 63 9.97 -2.75 -0.87
C LEU A 63 10.95 -3.19 0.24
N SER A 64 12.13 -3.65 -0.15
CA SER A 64 13.08 -4.35 0.73
C SER A 64 14.44 -3.62 0.77
N ARG A 65 14.42 -2.31 1.05
CA ARG A 65 15.62 -1.50 1.33
C ARG A 65 15.48 -0.72 2.65
N PRO A 66 15.17 -1.38 3.79
CA PRO A 66 14.85 -0.69 5.03
C PRO A 66 16.00 0.20 5.54
N ALA A 67 17.26 -0.18 5.32
CA ALA A 67 18.44 0.60 5.69
C ALA A 67 18.51 1.98 5.01
N LYS A 68 17.88 2.14 3.84
CA LYS A 68 17.71 3.42 3.14
C LYS A 68 16.28 3.94 3.21
N ARG A 69 15.48 3.48 4.18
CA ARG A 69 14.06 3.84 4.34
C ARG A 69 13.26 3.58 3.06
N ASN A 70 13.56 2.47 2.38
CA ASN A 70 12.93 2.07 1.11
C ASN A 70 12.98 3.15 0.01
N ALA A 71 14.07 3.92 -0.03
CA ALA A 71 14.30 4.85 -1.12
C ALA A 71 14.35 4.14 -2.48
N LEU A 72 13.73 4.73 -3.50
CA LEU A 72 13.56 4.16 -4.83
C LEU A 72 14.73 4.61 -5.72
N ASP A 73 15.58 3.66 -6.10
CA ASP A 73 16.61 3.85 -7.12
C ASP A 73 16.15 3.31 -8.49
N ASP A 74 16.97 3.51 -9.53
CA ASP A 74 16.58 3.14 -10.89
C ASP A 74 16.36 1.63 -11.06
N ALA A 75 17.14 0.80 -10.34
CA ALA A 75 16.94 -0.66 -10.33
C ALA A 75 15.59 -1.03 -9.71
N THR A 76 15.22 -0.39 -8.60
CA THR A 76 13.92 -0.59 -7.95
C THR A 76 12.78 -0.20 -8.88
N ILE A 77 12.89 0.93 -9.57
CA ILE A 77 11.86 1.40 -10.52
C ILE A 77 11.71 0.43 -11.70
N ALA A 78 12.82 -0.03 -12.29
CA ALA A 78 12.80 -1.03 -13.35
C ALA A 78 12.19 -2.36 -12.86
N GLY A 79 12.47 -2.77 -11.63
CA GLY A 79 11.88 -3.96 -11.01
C GLY A 79 10.36 -3.84 -10.78
N ILE A 80 9.88 -2.64 -10.41
CA ILE A 80 8.44 -2.34 -10.31
C ILE A 80 7.79 -2.41 -11.69
N GLU A 81 8.37 -1.76 -12.70
CA GLU A 81 7.89 -1.80 -14.10
C GLU A 81 7.78 -3.25 -14.59
N PHE A 82 8.84 -4.03 -14.40
CA PHE A 82 8.86 -5.44 -14.77
C PHE A 82 7.78 -6.25 -14.05
N PHE A 83 7.68 -6.14 -12.73
CA PHE A 83 6.70 -6.89 -11.94
C PHE A 83 5.26 -6.63 -12.38
N PHE A 84 4.91 -5.35 -12.59
CA PHE A 84 3.54 -4.96 -12.95
C PHE A 84 3.24 -5.14 -14.44
N SER A 85 4.25 -5.25 -15.32
CA SER A 85 4.04 -5.52 -16.75
C SER A 85 3.41 -6.89 -17.02
N ASP A 86 3.77 -7.88 -16.19
CA ASP A 86 3.25 -9.24 -16.28
C ASP A 86 3.22 -9.82 -14.87
N PRO A 87 2.27 -9.52 -13.97
CA PRO A 87 2.20 -10.16 -12.66
C PRO A 87 1.88 -11.67 -12.80
N PRO A 88 2.09 -12.53 -11.78
CA PRO A 88 1.81 -13.97 -11.90
C PRO A 88 0.37 -14.23 -12.39
N GLN A 89 0.17 -15.25 -13.22
CA GLN A 89 -1.11 -15.46 -13.93
C GLN A 89 -2.29 -15.64 -12.96
N GLN A 90 -2.06 -16.35 -11.85
CA GLN A 90 -3.03 -16.61 -10.79
C GLN A 90 -3.37 -15.38 -9.92
N THR A 91 -2.68 -14.26 -10.10
CA THR A 91 -2.87 -13.07 -9.28
C THR A 91 -4.18 -12.37 -9.60
N ARG A 92 -5.01 -12.17 -8.56
CA ARG A 92 -6.28 -11.46 -8.60
C ARG A 92 -6.26 -10.14 -7.83
N ALA A 93 -5.33 -9.97 -6.89
CA ALA A 93 -5.05 -8.72 -6.19
C ALA A 93 -3.56 -8.67 -5.78
N ILE A 94 -2.99 -7.47 -5.74
CA ILE A 94 -1.61 -7.25 -5.30
C ILE A 94 -1.62 -6.39 -4.04
N ILE A 95 -0.78 -6.74 -3.07
CA ILE A 95 -0.49 -5.90 -1.91
C ILE A 95 0.91 -5.32 -2.09
N LEU A 96 1.02 -3.99 -2.07
CA LEU A 96 2.29 -3.27 -2.09
C LEU A 96 2.60 -2.77 -0.69
N HIS A 97 3.73 -3.16 -0.10
CA HIS A 97 4.11 -2.70 1.24
C HIS A 97 5.62 -2.49 1.38
N GLY A 98 6.03 -1.80 2.46
CA GLY A 98 7.44 -1.57 2.78
C GLY A 98 7.94 -2.46 3.92
N GLU A 99 9.21 -2.85 3.85
CA GLU A 99 9.94 -3.46 4.96
C GLU A 99 10.45 -2.39 5.94
N GLY A 100 10.47 -2.70 7.24
CA GLY A 100 11.03 -1.81 8.26
C GLY A 100 10.12 -0.64 8.62
N LYS A 101 10.70 0.50 9.01
CA LYS A 101 9.97 1.62 9.66
C LYS A 101 9.19 2.53 8.73
N HIS A 102 9.38 2.44 7.42
CA HIS A 102 8.79 3.38 6.47
C HIS A 102 8.29 2.64 5.25
N PHE A 103 7.21 3.12 4.65
CA PHE A 103 6.79 2.72 3.32
C PHE A 103 7.87 3.06 2.29
N SER A 104 8.15 4.36 2.09
CA SER A 104 9.26 4.82 1.25
C SER A 104 9.57 6.31 1.48
N ALA A 105 10.86 6.63 1.60
CA ALA A 105 11.36 8.00 1.66
C ALA A 105 11.46 8.70 0.28
N GLY A 106 11.00 8.06 -0.80
CA GLY A 106 11.02 8.60 -2.15
C GLY A 106 12.29 8.30 -2.93
N ALA A 107 12.63 9.15 -3.90
CA ALA A 107 13.78 8.92 -4.77
C ALA A 107 15.10 8.84 -3.97
N ASP A 108 15.93 7.87 -4.30
CA ASP A 108 17.29 7.76 -3.77
C ASP A 108 18.15 8.87 -4.41
N LEU A 109 18.22 10.04 -3.77
CA LEU A 109 18.91 11.21 -4.29
C LEU A 109 20.42 10.99 -4.53
N SER A 110 21.02 9.95 -3.95
CA SER A 110 22.41 9.58 -4.26
C SER A 110 22.60 9.15 -5.72
N THR A 111 21.51 8.83 -6.42
CA THR A 111 21.50 8.48 -7.85
C THR A 111 21.09 9.66 -8.74
N VAL A 112 20.83 10.84 -8.17
CA VAL A 112 20.54 12.07 -8.92
C VAL A 112 21.86 12.83 -9.09
N THR A 113 22.70 12.37 -10.01
CA THR A 113 23.98 13.02 -10.35
C THR A 113 23.85 13.78 -11.68
N ASP A 114 24.34 15.02 -11.72
CA ASP A 114 24.62 15.90 -12.88
C ASP A 114 24.08 15.46 -14.26
N ALA A 115 22.77 15.24 -14.34
CA ALA A 115 22.12 14.66 -15.50
C ALA A 115 21.62 15.77 -16.43
N SER A 116 21.92 15.66 -17.72
CA SER A 116 21.37 16.57 -18.72
C SER A 116 19.85 16.47 -18.80
N ALA A 117 19.18 17.54 -19.24
CA ALA A 117 17.72 17.58 -19.33
C ALA A 117 17.11 16.38 -20.10
N PRO A 118 17.66 15.94 -21.25
CA PRO A 118 17.15 14.75 -21.95
C PRO A 118 17.25 13.45 -21.13
N VAL A 119 18.29 13.29 -20.31
CA VAL A 119 18.44 12.13 -19.42
C VAL A 119 17.39 12.18 -18.32
N SER A 120 17.19 13.34 -17.70
CA SER A 120 16.18 13.54 -16.65
C SER A 120 14.76 13.31 -17.15
N VAL A 121 14.43 13.71 -18.38
CA VAL A 121 13.13 13.41 -19.02
C VAL A 121 12.93 11.90 -19.18
N ARG A 122 13.93 11.18 -19.71
CA ARG A 122 13.83 9.71 -19.87
C ARG A 122 13.66 9.00 -18.53
N ARG A 123 14.34 9.48 -17.49
CA ARG A 123 14.22 8.97 -16.13
C ARG A 123 12.83 9.21 -15.53
N SER A 124 12.29 10.42 -15.67
CA SER A 124 10.91 10.71 -15.26
C SER A 124 9.90 9.81 -16.01
N GLN A 125 10.11 9.57 -17.30
CA GLN A 125 9.26 8.67 -18.07
C GLN A 125 9.35 7.20 -17.63
N SER A 126 10.51 6.71 -17.16
CA SER A 126 10.60 5.35 -16.61
C SER A 126 9.83 5.20 -15.30
N TRP A 127 9.91 6.21 -14.43
CA TRP A 127 9.08 6.25 -13.22
C TRP A 127 7.59 6.28 -13.54
N TYR A 128 7.19 7.09 -14.51
CA TYR A 128 5.81 7.12 -15.00
C TYR A 128 5.36 5.73 -15.47
N ARG A 129 6.11 5.07 -16.36
CA ARG A 129 5.74 3.73 -16.87
C ARG A 129 5.64 2.68 -15.76
N ALA A 130 6.58 2.69 -14.81
CA ALA A 130 6.55 1.78 -13.67
C ALA A 130 5.26 1.94 -12.85
N PHE A 131 4.86 3.17 -12.56
CA PHE A 131 3.65 3.43 -11.78
C PHE A 131 2.36 3.35 -12.61
N ASP A 132 2.45 3.56 -13.92
CA ASP A 132 1.34 3.36 -14.86
C ASP A 132 0.92 1.88 -14.92
N GLY A 133 1.89 0.95 -14.83
CA GLY A 133 1.59 -0.48 -14.67
C GLY A 133 0.81 -0.83 -13.39
N ILE A 134 0.83 0.06 -12.39
CA ILE A 134 0.02 -0.08 -11.17
C ILE A 134 -1.38 0.48 -11.42
N GLU A 135 -1.50 1.74 -11.84
CA GLU A 135 -2.78 2.44 -12.03
C GLU A 135 -3.62 1.86 -13.17
N ASN A 136 -2.97 1.50 -14.27
CA ASN A 136 -3.58 0.95 -15.48
C ASN A 136 -3.18 -0.52 -15.70
N GLY A 137 -2.78 -1.23 -14.64
CA GLY A 137 -2.52 -2.66 -14.69
C GLY A 137 -3.78 -3.51 -14.78
N ARG A 138 -3.61 -4.82 -15.04
CA ARG A 138 -4.72 -5.79 -15.09
C ARG A 138 -5.21 -6.24 -13.70
N VAL A 139 -4.46 -5.92 -12.64
CA VAL A 139 -4.71 -6.41 -11.27
C VAL A 139 -4.86 -5.24 -10.29
N PRO A 140 -5.93 -5.20 -9.48
CA PRO A 140 -6.07 -4.20 -8.41
C PRO A 140 -4.94 -4.28 -7.38
N VAL A 141 -4.59 -3.12 -6.81
CA VAL A 141 -3.43 -2.95 -5.93
C VAL A 141 -3.83 -2.23 -4.66
N VAL A 142 -3.51 -2.83 -3.51
CA VAL A 142 -3.70 -2.29 -2.17
C VAL A 142 -2.33 -1.92 -1.60
N ALA A 143 -2.08 -0.65 -1.32
CA ALA A 143 -0.85 -0.20 -0.68
C ALA A 143 -1.00 -0.11 0.84
N VAL A 144 -0.03 -0.64 1.58
CA VAL A 144 0.09 -0.48 3.04
C VAL A 144 1.08 0.62 3.34
N LEU A 145 0.63 1.67 4.00
CA LEU A 145 1.38 2.90 4.24
C LEU A 145 1.67 3.04 5.73
N HIS A 146 2.94 3.13 6.08
CA HIS A 146 3.40 3.33 7.46
C HIS A 146 4.67 4.18 7.48
N GLY A 147 4.92 4.85 8.58
CA GLY A 147 6.05 5.78 8.69
C GLY A 147 6.11 6.81 7.56
N GLY A 148 7.26 6.89 6.87
CA GLY A 148 7.46 7.90 5.83
C GLY A 148 6.83 7.48 4.51
N VAL A 149 5.92 8.31 3.99
CA VAL A 149 5.33 8.21 2.65
C VAL A 149 5.63 9.51 1.91
N ILE A 150 6.85 9.63 1.40
CA ILE A 150 7.43 10.93 1.02
C ILE A 150 7.83 10.95 -0.45
N GLY A 151 7.55 12.05 -1.14
CA GLY A 151 8.03 12.32 -2.49
C GLY A 151 7.66 11.21 -3.45
N GLY A 152 8.65 10.63 -4.13
CA GLY A 152 8.48 9.44 -4.98
C GLY A 152 7.75 8.25 -4.31
N GLY A 153 7.82 8.12 -2.98
CA GLY A 153 7.08 7.11 -2.22
C GLY A 153 5.59 7.43 -2.14
N LEU A 154 5.25 8.71 -2.02
CA LEU A 154 3.86 9.17 -2.15
C LEU A 154 3.36 9.08 -3.59
N GLU A 155 4.21 9.33 -4.60
CA GLU A 155 3.87 9.11 -6.01
C GLU A 155 3.54 7.63 -6.29
N LEU A 156 4.34 6.72 -5.74
CA LEU A 156 4.11 5.27 -5.79
C LEU A 156 2.79 4.89 -5.09
N ALA A 157 2.57 5.37 -3.86
CA ALA A 157 1.34 5.12 -3.12
C ALA A 157 0.09 5.62 -3.87
N ALA A 158 0.19 6.80 -4.50
CA ALA A 158 -0.90 7.41 -5.27
C ALA A 158 -1.25 6.63 -6.55
N ALA A 159 -0.36 5.77 -7.04
CA ALA A 159 -0.63 4.88 -8.17
C ALA A 159 -1.43 3.63 -7.77
N ALA A 160 -1.44 3.27 -6.48
CA ALA A 160 -2.27 2.16 -6.00
C ALA A 160 -3.77 2.51 -6.07
N HIS A 161 -4.62 1.49 -6.12
CA HIS A 161 -6.07 1.67 -6.19
C HIS A 161 -6.67 1.95 -4.80
N ILE A 162 -6.16 1.22 -3.79
CA ILE A 162 -6.56 1.38 -2.39
C ILE A 162 -5.30 1.61 -1.55
N ARG A 163 -5.40 2.49 -0.55
CA ARG A 163 -4.35 2.76 0.42
C ARG A 163 -4.89 2.55 1.83
N VAL A 164 -4.20 1.70 2.59
CA VAL A 164 -4.40 1.48 4.02
C VAL A 164 -3.26 2.17 4.74
N ALA A 165 -3.58 3.16 5.57
CA ALA A 165 -2.61 3.86 6.40
C ALA A 165 -2.58 3.28 7.81
N GLU A 166 -1.39 3.05 8.34
CA GLU A 166 -1.15 2.92 9.76
C GLU A 166 -1.00 4.30 10.41
N ARG A 167 -1.27 4.43 11.71
CA ARG A 167 -1.18 5.72 12.43
C ARG A 167 0.18 6.41 12.34
N SER A 168 1.25 5.63 12.22
CA SER A 168 2.61 6.11 12.02
C SER A 168 2.85 6.75 10.66
N ALA A 169 1.95 6.58 9.68
CA ALA A 169 2.11 7.15 8.36
C ALA A 169 2.09 8.69 8.41
N PHE A 170 2.96 9.31 7.62
CA PHE A 170 2.90 10.73 7.33
C PHE A 170 3.28 11.00 5.87
N TYR A 171 2.65 12.03 5.30
CA TYR A 171 2.72 12.36 3.88
C TYR A 171 3.45 13.68 3.68
N ALA A 172 4.35 13.74 2.70
CA ALA A 172 5.09 14.95 2.37
C ALA A 172 5.57 14.98 0.91
N LEU A 173 5.68 16.18 0.35
CA LEU A 173 6.33 16.46 -0.94
C LEU A 173 7.42 17.54 -0.75
N PRO A 174 8.60 17.19 -0.22
CA PRO A 174 9.68 18.14 0.05
C PRO A 174 10.53 18.47 -1.20
N GLU A 175 10.08 18.15 -2.40
CA GLU A 175 10.81 18.37 -3.66
C GLU A 175 11.23 19.84 -3.82
N SER A 176 10.33 20.78 -3.56
CA SER A 176 10.60 22.21 -3.77
C SER A 176 11.66 22.75 -2.81
N THR A 177 11.80 22.17 -1.60
CA THR A 177 12.88 22.57 -0.67
C THR A 177 14.27 22.16 -1.18
N ARG A 178 14.32 21.30 -2.20
CA ARG A 178 15.54 20.83 -2.87
C ARG A 178 15.67 21.39 -4.29
N GLY A 179 14.80 22.34 -4.68
CA GLY A 179 14.80 22.94 -6.00
C GLY A 179 14.39 21.99 -7.13
N ILE A 180 13.69 20.89 -6.81
CA ILE A 180 13.19 19.92 -7.79
C ILE A 180 11.66 19.89 -7.81
N PHE A 181 11.10 19.24 -8.81
CA PHE A 181 9.67 19.00 -8.95
C PHE A 181 9.37 17.49 -8.92
N VAL A 182 8.11 17.13 -8.70
CA VAL A 182 7.67 15.72 -8.78
C VAL A 182 7.82 15.19 -10.22
N GLY A 183 8.17 13.91 -10.36
CA GLY A 183 8.59 13.34 -11.65
C GLY A 183 8.11 11.92 -11.94
N GLY A 184 7.45 11.26 -10.99
CA GLY A 184 6.84 9.93 -11.13
C GLY A 184 5.34 9.94 -11.41
N GLY A 185 4.75 11.10 -11.71
CA GLY A 185 3.31 11.25 -11.95
C GLY A 185 2.52 11.82 -10.76
N GLY A 186 3.21 12.29 -9.71
CA GLY A 186 2.61 12.93 -8.54
C GLY A 186 1.72 14.11 -8.91
N ALA A 187 2.17 14.98 -9.82
CA ALA A 187 1.40 16.14 -10.30
C ALA A 187 0.08 15.77 -11.00
N VAL A 188 -0.10 14.49 -11.35
CA VAL A 188 -1.28 13.97 -12.02
C VAL A 188 -2.17 13.20 -11.03
N ARG A 189 -1.58 12.35 -10.19
CA ARG A 189 -2.34 11.45 -9.29
C ARG A 189 -2.71 12.11 -7.97
N ILE A 190 -1.78 12.81 -7.32
CA ILE A 190 -1.98 13.35 -5.97
C ILE A 190 -3.09 14.42 -5.93
N PRO A 191 -3.22 15.35 -6.90
CA PRO A 191 -4.34 16.29 -6.91
C PRO A 191 -5.71 15.64 -7.04
N ARG A 192 -5.81 14.43 -7.62
CA ARG A 192 -7.08 13.69 -7.68
C ARG A 192 -7.46 13.08 -6.34
N LEU A 193 -6.49 12.90 -5.44
CA LEU A 193 -6.71 12.40 -4.09
C LEU A 193 -7.09 13.54 -3.14
N ILE A 194 -6.32 14.63 -3.15
CA ILE A 194 -6.39 15.68 -2.11
C ILE A 194 -6.71 17.08 -2.64
N GLY A 195 -6.88 17.24 -3.96
CA GLY A 195 -7.05 18.53 -4.61
C GLY A 195 -5.75 19.27 -4.87
N THR A 196 -5.73 20.06 -5.94
CA THR A 196 -4.55 20.84 -6.37
C THR A 196 -4.12 21.86 -5.33
N THR A 197 -5.04 22.52 -4.64
CA THR A 197 -4.72 23.58 -3.66
C THR A 197 -3.92 23.05 -2.48
N ARG A 198 -4.27 21.86 -1.97
CA ARG A 198 -3.54 21.22 -0.87
C ARG A 198 -2.18 20.72 -1.31
N MET A 199 -2.07 20.18 -2.53
CA MET A 199 -0.77 19.78 -3.07
C MET A 199 0.14 21.01 -3.26
N ILE A 200 -0.38 22.14 -3.75
CA ILE A 200 0.36 23.40 -3.86
C ILE A 200 0.88 23.85 -2.48
N ASP A 201 0.03 23.89 -1.45
CA ASP A 201 0.44 24.20 -0.07
C ASP A 201 1.58 23.28 0.38
N MET A 202 1.40 21.97 0.21
CA MET A 202 2.37 20.96 0.62
C MET A 202 3.73 21.13 -0.08
N MET A 203 3.74 21.42 -1.38
CA MET A 203 4.97 21.61 -2.15
C MET A 203 5.64 22.96 -1.84
N LEU A 204 4.88 24.05 -1.76
CA LEU A 204 5.45 25.38 -1.51
C LEU A 204 6.02 25.53 -0.09
N THR A 205 5.37 24.91 0.90
CA THR A 205 5.72 25.09 2.33
C THR A 205 6.50 23.92 2.91
N GLY A 206 6.52 22.77 2.24
CA GLY A 206 7.05 21.52 2.79
C GLY A 206 6.18 20.94 3.91
N ARG A 207 4.90 21.35 4.01
CA ARG A 207 3.95 20.83 5.00
C ARG A 207 3.88 19.30 4.96
N THR A 208 3.63 18.72 6.13
CA THR A 208 3.34 17.29 6.27
C THR A 208 1.90 17.08 6.74
N TYR A 209 1.33 15.93 6.41
CA TYR A 209 0.02 15.49 6.93
C TYR A 209 0.18 14.18 7.70
N SER A 210 -0.53 14.05 8.81
CA SER A 210 -0.62 12.78 9.56
C SER A 210 -1.47 11.74 8.81
N ALA A 211 -1.48 10.50 9.31
CA ALA A 211 -2.35 9.43 8.82
C ALA A 211 -3.85 9.79 8.97
N GLU A 212 -4.23 10.40 10.10
CA GLU A 212 -5.60 10.85 10.38
C GLU A 212 -6.03 11.98 9.44
N GLU A 213 -5.19 13.01 9.27
CA GLU A 213 -5.45 14.05 8.27
C GLU A 213 -5.53 13.42 6.88
N GLY A 214 -4.65 12.46 6.57
CA GLY A 214 -4.63 11.80 5.29
C GLY A 214 -5.89 11.01 4.98
N LEU A 215 -6.49 10.33 5.96
CA LEU A 215 -7.80 9.70 5.81
C LEU A 215 -8.86 10.75 5.48
N SER A 216 -8.90 11.86 6.22
CA SER A 216 -9.89 12.92 6.01
C SER A 216 -9.74 13.63 4.67
N LEU A 217 -8.52 13.72 4.15
CA LEU A 217 -8.21 14.44 2.91
C LEU A 217 -8.29 13.57 1.66
N GLY A 218 -8.22 12.24 1.79
CA GLY A 218 -8.26 11.29 0.67
C GLY A 218 -6.92 10.67 0.29
N PHE A 219 -5.85 10.87 1.08
CA PHE A 219 -4.59 10.14 0.89
C PHE A 219 -4.78 8.64 1.10
N SER A 220 -5.63 8.22 2.03
CA SER A 220 -5.97 6.82 2.27
C SER A 220 -7.47 6.63 2.41
N GLN A 221 -7.95 5.43 2.09
CA GLN A 221 -9.35 5.04 2.31
C GLN A 221 -9.56 4.37 3.66
N TYR A 222 -8.48 3.86 4.26
CA TYR A 222 -8.52 3.15 5.53
C TYR A 222 -7.41 3.66 6.45
N LEU A 223 -7.71 3.74 7.74
CA LEU A 223 -6.78 4.00 8.81
C LEU A 223 -6.87 2.85 9.82
N VAL A 224 -5.73 2.32 10.24
CA VAL A 224 -5.62 1.25 11.24
C VAL A 224 -4.50 1.58 12.22
N ASP A 225 -4.49 0.88 13.36
CA ASP A 225 -3.39 1.00 14.31
C ASP A 225 -2.08 0.43 13.73
N ASP A 226 -0.94 0.89 14.23
CA ASP A 226 0.38 0.44 13.78
C ASP A 226 0.53 -1.09 13.86
N GLY A 227 1.15 -1.68 12.85
CA GLY A 227 1.32 -3.13 12.69
C GLY A 227 0.09 -3.88 12.16
N HIS A 228 -1.06 -3.21 11.98
CA HIS A 228 -2.29 -3.86 11.47
C HIS A 228 -2.53 -3.62 9.97
N GLY A 229 -1.67 -2.84 9.30
CA GLY A 229 -1.83 -2.46 7.91
C GLY A 229 -1.83 -3.64 6.96
N LEU A 230 -0.89 -4.58 7.13
CA LEU A 230 -0.79 -5.76 6.27
C LEU A 230 -2.00 -6.69 6.43
N ALA A 231 -2.44 -6.93 7.67
CA ALA A 231 -3.62 -7.74 7.93
C ALA A 231 -4.88 -7.16 7.26
N LYS A 232 -5.07 -5.84 7.35
CA LYS A 232 -6.18 -5.16 6.68
C LYS A 232 -6.07 -5.22 5.15
N ALA A 233 -4.87 -5.08 4.60
CA ALA A 233 -4.67 -5.19 3.16
C ALA A 233 -4.94 -6.62 2.64
N ILE A 234 -4.60 -7.66 3.40
CA ILE A 234 -4.93 -9.06 3.07
C ILE A 234 -6.45 -9.25 3.04
N GLU A 235 -7.17 -8.80 4.08
CA GLU A 235 -8.64 -8.86 4.11
C GLU A 235 -9.26 -8.21 2.86
N LEU A 236 -8.79 -7.02 2.49
CA LEU A 236 -9.26 -6.30 1.31
C LEU A 236 -8.89 -7.03 0.01
N ALA A 237 -7.67 -7.51 -0.11
CA ALA A 237 -7.17 -8.20 -1.31
C ALA A 237 -7.89 -9.53 -1.55
N GLU A 238 -8.14 -10.31 -0.49
CA GLU A 238 -8.93 -11.54 -0.57
C GLU A 238 -10.36 -11.25 -1.01
N ARG A 239 -10.97 -10.18 -0.46
CA ARG A 239 -12.30 -9.75 -0.91
C ARG A 239 -12.31 -9.36 -2.38
N ILE A 240 -11.34 -8.56 -2.84
CA ILE A 240 -11.19 -8.17 -4.24
C ILE A 240 -10.97 -9.39 -5.15
N ALA A 241 -10.23 -10.40 -4.67
CA ALA A 241 -9.98 -11.62 -5.42
C ALA A 241 -11.25 -12.43 -5.71
N THR A 242 -12.33 -12.22 -4.95
CA THR A 242 -13.64 -12.83 -5.21
C THR A 242 -14.41 -12.18 -6.36
N ASN A 243 -14.05 -10.98 -6.83
CA ASN A 243 -14.72 -10.34 -7.96
C ASN A 243 -14.41 -11.07 -9.28
N THR A 244 -15.28 -10.94 -10.30
CA THR A 244 -14.96 -11.40 -11.65
C THR A 244 -13.78 -10.60 -12.21
N VAL A 245 -12.99 -11.21 -13.10
CA VAL A 245 -11.84 -10.52 -13.74
C VAL A 245 -12.32 -9.27 -14.48
N LEU A 246 -13.45 -9.38 -15.19
CA LEU A 246 -14.01 -8.29 -15.98
C LEU A 246 -14.55 -7.14 -15.12
N SER A 247 -15.11 -7.43 -13.95
CA SER A 247 -15.53 -6.38 -13.00
C SER A 247 -14.33 -5.59 -12.49
N ASN A 248 -13.26 -6.29 -12.09
CA ASN A 248 -12.03 -5.63 -11.67
C ASN A 248 -11.42 -4.82 -12.82
N PHE A 249 -11.40 -5.35 -14.05
CA PHE A 249 -10.95 -4.62 -15.23
C PHE A 249 -11.75 -3.33 -15.44
N ALA A 250 -13.08 -3.38 -15.38
CA ALA A 250 -13.93 -2.20 -15.53
C ALA A 250 -13.65 -1.15 -14.44
N ILE A 251 -13.47 -1.57 -13.18
CA ILE A 251 -13.18 -0.69 -12.06
C ILE A 251 -11.81 -0.02 -12.20
N VAL A 252 -10.76 -0.76 -12.58
CA VAL A 252 -9.41 -0.19 -12.66
C VAL A 252 -9.15 0.56 -13.97
N GLN A 253 -9.77 0.15 -15.08
CA GLN A 253 -9.55 0.75 -16.40
C GLN A 253 -10.62 1.76 -16.79
N ALA A 254 -11.90 1.37 -16.75
CA ALA A 254 -12.96 2.18 -17.32
C ALA A 254 -13.35 3.33 -16.39
N LEU A 255 -13.57 3.05 -15.10
CA LEU A 255 -14.03 4.06 -14.15
C LEU A 255 -13.15 5.32 -14.10
N PRO A 256 -11.79 5.23 -14.01
CA PRO A 256 -10.95 6.43 -14.03
C PRO A 256 -10.98 7.18 -15.37
N ARG A 257 -11.30 6.50 -16.48
CA ARG A 257 -11.45 7.14 -17.79
C ARG A 257 -12.80 7.85 -17.88
N ILE A 258 -13.89 7.18 -17.48
CA ILE A 258 -15.24 7.76 -17.38
C ILE A 258 -15.21 9.03 -16.52
N ALA A 259 -14.61 8.98 -15.34
CA ALA A 259 -14.52 10.11 -14.42
C ALA A 259 -13.71 11.32 -14.96
N ARG A 260 -12.89 11.11 -16.00
CA ARG A 260 -12.11 12.16 -16.67
C ARG A 260 -12.74 12.64 -17.97
N SER A 261 -13.74 11.94 -18.49
CA SER A 261 -14.43 12.30 -19.74
C SER A 261 -15.37 13.49 -19.52
N ASP A 262 -15.76 14.12 -20.63
CA ASP A 262 -17.00 14.90 -20.62
C ASP A 262 -18.20 13.97 -20.28
N PRO A 263 -19.29 14.51 -19.72
CA PRO A 263 -20.41 13.68 -19.27
C PRO A 263 -21.02 12.79 -20.36
N GLU A 264 -21.14 13.28 -21.60
CA GLU A 264 -21.77 12.53 -22.69
C GLU A 264 -20.90 11.32 -23.10
N GLY A 265 -19.59 11.55 -23.31
CA GLY A 265 -18.63 10.48 -23.54
C GLY A 265 -18.53 9.51 -22.36
N GLY A 266 -18.63 10.03 -21.13
CA GLY A 266 -18.64 9.23 -19.90
C GLY A 266 -19.84 8.27 -19.82
N PHE A 267 -21.06 8.77 -20.05
CA PHE A 267 -22.29 7.94 -20.00
C PHE A 267 -22.31 6.87 -21.09
N LEU A 268 -21.83 7.18 -22.30
CA LEU A 268 -21.70 6.17 -23.35
C LEU A 268 -20.71 5.08 -22.97
N LEU A 269 -19.53 5.46 -22.47
CA LEU A 269 -18.51 4.49 -22.04
C LEU A 269 -19.00 3.64 -20.86
N GLU A 270 -19.71 4.24 -19.90
CA GLU A 270 -20.37 3.51 -18.80
C GLU A 270 -21.37 2.49 -19.34
N SER A 271 -22.25 2.90 -20.26
CA SER A 271 -23.27 2.02 -20.86
C SER A 271 -22.65 0.83 -21.59
N LEU A 272 -21.57 1.06 -22.35
CA LEU A 272 -20.83 0.00 -23.05
C LEU A 272 -20.19 -0.97 -22.05
N MET A 273 -19.53 -0.46 -21.02
CA MET A 273 -18.89 -1.32 -20.01
C MET A 273 -19.89 -2.07 -19.14
N ALA A 274 -21.03 -1.46 -18.81
CA ALA A 274 -22.14 -2.11 -18.13
C ALA A 274 -22.73 -3.25 -18.98
N ALA A 275 -22.96 -3.02 -20.28
CA ALA A 275 -23.45 -4.06 -21.19
C ALA A 275 -22.47 -5.23 -21.32
N ILE A 276 -21.16 -4.95 -21.43
CA ILE A 276 -20.10 -5.95 -21.50
C ILE A 276 -20.04 -6.79 -20.21
N THR A 277 -20.10 -6.15 -19.04
CA THR A 277 -20.03 -6.85 -17.74
C THR A 277 -21.28 -7.68 -17.44
N VAL A 278 -22.47 -7.22 -17.83
CA VAL A 278 -23.72 -8.01 -17.70
C VAL A 278 -23.76 -9.18 -18.68
N GLY A 279 -23.14 -9.02 -19.86
CA GLY A 279 -23.03 -10.06 -20.88
C GLY A 279 -22.11 -11.22 -20.52
N ASP A 280 -21.27 -11.07 -19.49
CA ASP A 280 -20.32 -12.07 -19.01
C ASP A 280 -21.02 -13.24 -18.29
N ASP A 281 -20.61 -14.47 -18.59
CA ASP A 281 -21.27 -15.66 -18.06
C ASP A 281 -21.06 -15.82 -16.56
N GLU A 282 -19.87 -15.47 -16.04
CA GLU A 282 -19.59 -15.47 -14.60
C GLU A 282 -20.47 -14.45 -13.86
N ALA A 283 -20.73 -13.28 -14.46
CA ALA A 283 -21.65 -12.29 -13.90
C ALA A 283 -23.10 -12.80 -13.88
N LYS A 284 -23.58 -13.42 -14.98
CA LYS A 284 -24.93 -14.00 -15.04
C LYS A 284 -25.14 -15.08 -13.97
N GLU A 285 -24.17 -15.97 -13.79
CA GLU A 285 -24.22 -17.00 -12.76
C GLU A 285 -24.33 -16.40 -11.34
N ARG A 286 -23.55 -15.35 -11.05
CA ARG A 286 -23.61 -14.66 -9.74
C ARG A 286 -24.96 -13.97 -9.51
N VAL A 287 -25.51 -13.32 -10.52
CA VAL A 287 -26.84 -12.69 -10.45
C VAL A 287 -27.92 -13.75 -10.20
N ASN A 288 -27.87 -14.88 -10.89
CA ASN A 288 -28.79 -16.00 -10.66
C ASN A 288 -28.65 -16.57 -9.24
N ALA A 289 -27.42 -16.77 -8.76
CA ALA A 289 -27.16 -17.22 -7.39
C ALA A 289 -27.71 -16.24 -6.33
N PHE A 290 -27.67 -14.93 -6.60
CA PHE A 290 -28.27 -13.91 -5.73
C PHE A 290 -29.81 -14.03 -5.69
N PHE A 291 -30.47 -14.15 -6.84
CA PHE A 291 -31.94 -14.32 -6.89
C PHE A 291 -32.41 -15.60 -6.22
N GLU A 292 -31.59 -16.65 -6.25
CA GLU A 292 -31.83 -17.90 -5.52
C GLU A 292 -31.50 -17.83 -4.02
N LYS A 293 -31.20 -16.64 -3.48
CA LYS A 293 -30.79 -16.38 -2.09
C LYS A 293 -29.53 -17.16 -1.65
N ARG A 294 -28.68 -17.57 -2.60
CA ARG A 294 -27.40 -18.24 -2.33
C ARG A 294 -26.26 -17.25 -2.03
N VAL A 295 -26.52 -15.94 -2.14
CA VAL A 295 -25.58 -14.84 -1.82
C VAL A 295 -26.26 -13.84 -0.89
N ALA A 296 -25.52 -13.33 0.10
CA ALA A 296 -26.03 -12.37 1.08
C ALA A 296 -26.33 -10.99 0.45
N LYS A 297 -27.35 -10.30 0.97
CA LYS A 297 -27.65 -8.90 0.62
C LYS A 297 -26.54 -7.96 1.11
N VAL A 298 -26.42 -6.80 0.47
CA VAL A 298 -25.56 -5.72 0.99
C VAL A 298 -26.04 -5.34 2.39
N ALA A 299 -25.17 -5.52 3.38
CA ALA A 299 -25.46 -5.17 4.76
C ALA A 299 -25.16 -3.69 5.01
N HIS A 300 -26.01 -3.02 5.81
CA HIS A 300 -25.68 -1.70 6.34
C HIS A 300 -24.40 -1.79 7.20
N PRO A 301 -23.49 -0.81 7.17
CA PRO A 301 -22.25 -0.86 7.95
C PRO A 301 -22.46 -1.00 9.47
N SER A 302 -23.61 -0.61 10.00
CA SER A 302 -23.99 -0.84 11.41
C SER A 302 -24.46 -2.28 11.71
N GLY A 303 -24.60 -3.14 10.71
CA GLY A 303 -25.12 -4.51 10.85
C GLY A 303 -26.65 -4.59 10.99
N GLU A 304 -27.37 -3.47 10.92
CA GLU A 304 -28.82 -3.46 10.98
C GLU A 304 -29.40 -3.84 9.61
N SER A 305 -29.91 -5.07 9.50
CA SER A 305 -30.79 -5.46 8.39
C SER A 305 -32.13 -4.76 8.60
N GLU A 306 -32.55 -3.92 7.65
CA GLU A 306 -33.95 -3.54 7.53
C GLU A 306 -34.80 -4.83 7.47
N ARG A 307 -35.75 -4.95 8.40
CA ARG A 307 -36.68 -6.07 8.50
C ARG A 307 -37.78 -5.94 7.45
#